data_AF-A0A6A7B8T5-F1
#
_entry.id   AF-A0A6A7B8T5-F1
#
_cell.length_a   1.000
_cell.length_b   1.000
_cell.length_c   1.000
_cell.angle_alpha   90.00
_cell.angle_beta   90.00
_cell.angle_gamma   90.00
#
_symmetry.space_group_name_H-M   'P 1'
#
loop_
_entity.id
_entity.type
_entity.pdbx_description
1 polymer ?
#
loop_
_entity_poly.entity_id
_entity_poly.type
_entity_poly.pdbx_seq_one_letter_code
_entity_poly.pdbx_strand_id
1 'polypeptide(L)'
;MSQSASPPPIITTVNYTLSWTHLDNPSDTTFTTSHFDLCNCPHFNEQQPQQQDHIYTRYTCSPPIITFPPPTDQQWVLQTPQIPFNILRPATQAEQTRRQQLDLGDTELQHALDPQPQPQPQTILLLTGPSPRGRYQSQATLLYLQTLPLHTLQTISSLTLLAQPYEEDVNPSSCTPAFTQLANYIVHSLSAFKTLYLCAWDEAMTLRREVCVFGVLLRKGGVSVVVE
;
A
#
# COMPACT_ATOMS: atom_id res chain seq x y z
N MET A 1 28.20 0.77 -25.58
CA MET A 1 27.97 -0.34 -24.63
C MET A 1 26.48 -0.33 -24.31
N SER A 2 25.71 -1.21 -24.96
CA SER A 2 24.27 -1.29 -24.76
C SER A 2 24.00 -1.83 -23.36
N GLN A 3 23.39 -1.03 -22.49
CA GLN A 3 22.86 -1.51 -21.23
C GLN A 3 21.72 -2.47 -21.59
N SER A 4 21.91 -3.75 -21.27
CA SER A 4 20.85 -4.75 -21.25
C SER A 4 19.75 -4.23 -20.33
N ALA A 5 18.62 -3.81 -20.89
CA ALA A 5 17.45 -3.45 -20.11
C ALA A 5 17.03 -4.71 -19.34
N SER A 6 17.08 -4.62 -18.01
CA SER A 6 16.57 -5.70 -17.15
C SER A 6 15.10 -5.91 -17.50
N PRO A 7 14.59 -7.16 -17.54
CA PRO A 7 13.17 -7.39 -17.76
C PRO A 7 12.37 -6.60 -16.71
N PRO A 8 11.20 -6.03 -17.09
CA PRO A 8 10.37 -5.27 -16.17
C PRO A 8 10.05 -6.14 -14.95
N PRO A 9 10.06 -5.56 -13.73
CA PRO A 9 9.79 -6.31 -12.52
C PRO A 9 8.40 -6.95 -12.60
N ILE A 10 8.32 -8.23 -12.24
CA ILE A 10 7.06 -8.95 -12.14
C ILE A 10 6.38 -8.49 -10.84
N ILE A 11 5.29 -7.72 -10.98
CA ILE A 11 4.56 -7.15 -9.83
C ILE A 11 3.39 -8.05 -9.45
N THR A 12 3.35 -8.47 -8.18
CA THR A 12 2.18 -9.10 -7.56
C THR A 12 1.35 -8.02 -6.90
N THR A 13 0.14 -7.81 -7.40
CA THR A 13 -0.79 -6.82 -6.84
C THR A 13 -1.58 -7.43 -5.70
N VAL A 14 -1.84 -6.65 -4.66
CA VAL A 14 -2.60 -7.05 -3.48
C VAL A 14 -3.68 -6.02 -3.26
N ASN A 15 -4.95 -6.41 -3.43
CA ASN A 15 -6.02 -5.47 -3.18
C ASN A 15 -6.29 -5.33 -1.69
N TYR A 16 -6.70 -4.14 -1.28
CA TYR A 16 -7.22 -3.88 0.06
C TYR A 16 -8.40 -2.93 0.00
N THR A 17 -9.26 -3.01 1.00
CA THR A 17 -10.41 -2.11 1.15
C THR A 17 -10.24 -1.28 2.43
N LEU A 18 -10.90 -0.13 2.44
CA LEU A 18 -10.93 0.80 3.57
C LEU A 18 -12.39 0.97 3.98
N SER A 19 -12.66 0.67 5.25
CA SER A 19 -13.99 0.78 5.83
C SER A 19 -14.01 1.83 6.93
N TRP A 20 -14.71 2.94 6.70
CA TRP A 20 -14.93 3.99 7.69
C TRP A 20 -16.20 3.69 8.50
N THR A 21 -16.06 2.88 9.55
CA THR A 21 -17.19 2.37 10.35
C THR A 21 -17.93 3.42 11.17
N HIS A 22 -17.33 4.61 11.32
CA HIS A 22 -17.86 5.69 12.13
C HIS A 22 -18.36 6.87 11.30
N LEU A 23 -18.39 6.74 9.97
CA LEU A 23 -18.93 7.76 9.07
C LEU A 23 -20.34 7.39 8.65
N ASP A 24 -21.21 8.39 8.55
CA ASP A 24 -22.61 8.17 8.17
C ASP A 24 -22.75 7.78 6.69
N ASN A 25 -22.02 8.45 5.79
CA ASN A 25 -22.14 8.24 4.34
C ASN A 25 -20.77 8.22 3.63
N PRO A 26 -19.86 7.28 3.99
CA PRO A 26 -18.54 7.22 3.37
C PRO A 26 -18.66 6.86 1.88
N SER A 27 -18.01 7.64 1.05
CA SER A 27 -17.92 7.46 -0.40
C SER A 27 -16.53 7.86 -0.90
N ASP A 28 -16.21 7.52 -2.14
CA ASP A 28 -14.95 7.96 -2.76
C ASP A 28 -14.82 9.50 -2.83
N THR A 29 -15.93 10.24 -2.78
CA THR A 29 -15.95 11.72 -2.82
C THR A 29 -16.02 12.37 -1.43
N THR A 30 -16.28 11.59 -0.37
CA THR A 30 -16.34 12.04 1.03
C THR A 30 -15.08 12.76 1.49
N PHE A 31 -13.98 12.55 0.77
CA PHE A 31 -12.66 13.02 1.14
C PHE A 31 -12.09 14.08 0.19
N THR A 32 -12.92 14.60 -0.70
CA THR A 32 -12.61 15.81 -1.46
C THR A 32 -12.60 17.04 -0.56
N THR A 33 -11.96 18.13 -0.97
CA THR A 33 -11.79 19.36 -0.16
C THR A 33 -13.10 20.04 0.24
N SER A 34 -14.20 19.72 -0.43
CA SER A 34 -15.52 20.34 -0.23
C SER A 34 -16.56 19.43 0.43
N HIS A 35 -16.23 18.17 0.72
CA HIS A 35 -17.20 17.23 1.29
C HIS A 35 -16.97 17.07 2.79
N PHE A 36 -18.06 17.20 3.56
CA PHE A 36 -18.09 16.98 4.99
C PHE A 36 -19.02 15.82 5.27
N ASP A 37 -18.54 14.83 6.03
CA ASP A 37 -19.35 13.73 6.52
C ASP A 37 -19.36 13.77 8.05
N LEU A 38 -20.46 13.32 8.64
CA LEU A 38 -20.60 13.23 10.07
C LEU A 38 -19.91 11.97 10.57
N CYS A 39 -19.26 12.11 11.72
CA CYS A 39 -18.53 11.05 12.38
C CYS A 39 -19.00 10.90 13.82
N ASN A 40 -19.15 9.65 14.26
CA ASN A 40 -19.52 9.28 15.64
C ASN A 40 -18.40 8.48 16.34
N CYS A 41 -17.13 8.69 15.94
CA CYS A 41 -16.04 7.86 16.42
C CYS A 41 -15.81 8.04 17.94
N PRO A 42 -15.48 6.95 18.66
CA PRO A 42 -15.32 6.98 20.11
C PRO A 42 -14.16 7.90 20.53
N HIS A 43 -13.11 8.03 19.72
CA HIS A 43 -11.95 8.85 20.03
C HIS A 43 -12.30 10.33 20.24
N PHE A 44 -13.22 10.88 19.44
CA PHE A 44 -13.69 12.25 19.62
C PHE A 44 -14.66 12.36 20.78
N ASN A 45 -15.57 11.38 20.91
CA ASN A 45 -16.60 11.39 21.96
C ASN A 45 -15.99 11.25 23.37
N GLU A 46 -14.86 10.57 23.51
CA GLU A 46 -14.08 10.54 24.76
C GLU A 46 -13.51 11.92 25.12
N GLN A 47 -13.12 12.71 24.12
CA GLN A 47 -12.57 14.06 24.31
C GLN A 47 -13.66 15.13 24.48
N GLN A 48 -14.83 14.93 23.87
CA GLN A 48 -15.97 15.85 23.92
C GLN A 48 -17.31 15.10 24.14
N PRO A 49 -17.58 14.60 25.37
CA PRO A 49 -18.72 13.73 25.65
C PRO A 49 -20.10 14.35 25.42
N GLN A 50 -20.18 15.68 25.28
CA GLN A 50 -21.42 16.41 25.05
C GLN A 50 -21.82 16.49 23.57
N GLN A 51 -20.93 16.11 22.66
CA GLN A 51 -21.16 16.13 21.22
C GLN A 51 -21.15 14.69 20.71
N GLN A 52 -22.33 14.17 20.33
CA GLN A 52 -22.47 12.77 19.86
C GLN A 52 -21.95 12.58 18.43
N ASP A 53 -22.10 13.62 17.58
CA ASP A 53 -21.66 13.64 16.18
C ASP A 53 -20.80 14.87 15.91
N HIS A 54 -19.74 14.70 15.13
CA HIS A 54 -18.84 15.77 14.71
C HIS A 54 -18.50 15.67 13.23
N ILE A 55 -18.06 16.77 12.63
CA ILE A 55 -17.53 16.73 11.28
C ILE A 55 -16.27 15.87 11.30
N TYR A 56 -16.20 14.86 10.43
CA TYR A 56 -15.02 14.03 10.29
C TYR A 56 -13.78 14.90 10.14
N THR A 57 -12.92 14.84 11.16
CA THR A 57 -11.67 15.58 11.23
C THR A 57 -10.53 14.59 11.18
N ARG A 58 -9.79 14.63 10.08
CA ARG A 58 -8.63 13.78 9.81
C ARG A 58 -7.61 13.91 10.96
N TYR A 59 -6.96 12.81 11.34
CA TYR A 59 -6.04 12.69 12.50
C TYR A 59 -6.65 12.82 13.89
N THR A 60 -7.88 13.32 13.99
CA THR A 60 -8.64 13.35 15.24
C THR A 60 -9.60 12.17 15.28
N CYS A 61 -10.25 11.84 14.16
CA CYS A 61 -11.13 10.69 14.09
C CYS A 61 -10.37 9.37 13.95
N SER A 62 -11.06 8.27 14.29
CA SER A 62 -10.54 6.92 14.07
C SER A 62 -10.19 6.69 12.59
N PRO A 63 -9.07 6.01 12.28
CA PRO A 63 -8.73 5.63 10.92
C PRO A 63 -9.71 4.56 10.38
N PRO A 64 -9.80 4.38 9.05
CA PRO A 64 -10.54 3.28 8.47
C PRO A 64 -9.93 1.93 8.86
N ILE A 65 -10.77 0.90 8.87
CA ILE A 65 -10.33 -0.48 8.96
C ILE A 65 -9.81 -0.92 7.59
N ILE A 66 -8.57 -1.40 7.56
CA ILE A 66 -7.96 -1.99 6.36
C ILE A 66 -8.29 -3.48 6.35
N THR A 67 -8.88 -3.97 5.26
CA THR A 67 -9.10 -5.42 5.07
C THR A 67 -8.57 -5.90 3.73
N PHE A 68 -8.14 -7.15 3.70
CA PHE A 68 -7.65 -7.81 2.50
C PHE A 68 -8.68 -8.85 2.06
N PRO A 69 -9.27 -8.70 0.86
CA PRO A 69 -10.14 -9.75 0.32
C PRO A 69 -9.34 -11.05 0.14
N PRO A 70 -10.00 -12.21 0.24
CA PRO A 70 -9.34 -13.48 0.02
C PRO A 70 -8.75 -13.55 -1.40
N PRO A 71 -7.63 -14.29 -1.60
CA PRO A 71 -6.96 -14.39 -2.90
C PRO A 71 -7.80 -15.01 -4.03
N THR A 72 -9.00 -15.52 -3.72
CA THR A 72 -9.98 -16.04 -4.67
C THR A 72 -10.92 -14.97 -5.24
N ASP A 73 -10.99 -13.80 -4.62
CA ASP A 73 -11.85 -12.71 -5.07
C ASP A 73 -11.30 -12.06 -6.35
N GLN A 74 -12.18 -11.32 -7.04
CA GLN A 74 -11.78 -10.56 -8.22
C GLN A 74 -10.69 -9.55 -7.85
N GLN A 75 -9.49 -9.81 -8.37
CA GLN A 75 -8.34 -8.94 -8.19
C GLN A 75 -8.31 -7.84 -9.27
N TRP A 76 -8.02 -6.62 -8.83
CA TRP A 76 -7.79 -5.46 -9.68
C TRP A 76 -6.30 -5.13 -9.74
N VAL A 77 -5.83 -4.87 -10.95
CA VAL A 77 -4.42 -4.53 -11.23
C VAL A 77 -4.37 -3.12 -11.79
N LEU A 78 -3.34 -2.36 -11.39
CA LEU A 78 -3.07 -1.04 -11.94
C LEU A 78 -2.75 -1.15 -13.43
N GLN A 79 -3.56 -0.54 -14.27
CA GLN A 79 -3.26 -0.38 -15.69
C GLN A 79 -2.45 0.90 -15.90
N THR A 80 -2.92 2.01 -15.36
CA THR A 80 -2.24 3.31 -15.45
C THR A 80 -2.50 4.10 -14.16
N PRO A 81 -1.46 4.60 -13.48
CA PRO A 81 -1.64 5.58 -12.40
C PRO A 81 -2.18 6.88 -12.98
N GLN A 82 -3.23 7.43 -12.39
CA GLN A 82 -3.84 8.67 -12.83
C GLN A 82 -4.47 9.40 -11.64
N ILE A 83 -4.43 10.72 -11.67
CA ILE A 83 -5.09 11.59 -10.69
C ILE A 83 -6.33 12.19 -11.36
N PRO A 84 -7.49 12.26 -10.68
CA PRO A 84 -7.74 11.84 -9.30
C PRO A 84 -7.98 10.34 -9.12
N PHE A 85 -8.10 9.56 -10.20
CA PHE A 85 -8.43 8.14 -10.15
C PHE A 85 -7.48 7.30 -11.00
N ASN A 86 -6.92 6.26 -10.40
CA ASN A 86 -6.16 5.23 -11.09
C ASN A 86 -7.05 4.47 -12.07
N ILE A 87 -6.49 4.14 -13.24
CA ILE A 87 -7.14 3.23 -14.18
C ILE A 87 -6.80 1.80 -13.77
N LEU A 88 -7.83 1.05 -13.38
CA LEU A 88 -7.72 -0.34 -12.98
C LEU A 88 -8.31 -1.28 -14.03
N ARG A 89 -7.77 -2.49 -14.09
CA ARG A 89 -8.33 -3.59 -14.89
C ARG A 89 -8.45 -4.86 -14.06
N PRO A 90 -9.30 -5.81 -14.46
CA PRO A 90 -9.27 -7.15 -13.88
C PRO A 90 -7.90 -7.82 -14.06
N ALA A 91 -7.50 -8.59 -13.05
CA ALA A 91 -6.31 -9.42 -13.11
C ALA A 91 -6.48 -10.54 -14.15
N THR A 92 -5.39 -10.85 -14.84
CA THR A 92 -5.23 -12.07 -15.64
C THR A 92 -5.11 -13.29 -14.74
N GLN A 93 -5.35 -14.49 -15.29
CA GLN A 93 -5.19 -15.73 -14.53
C GLN A 93 -3.78 -15.89 -13.93
N ALA A 94 -2.73 -15.50 -14.66
CA ALA A 94 -1.35 -15.54 -14.17
C ALA A 94 -1.07 -14.56 -13.02
N GLU A 95 -1.77 -13.42 -12.97
CA GLU A 95 -1.69 -12.46 -11.85
C GLU A 95 -2.40 -13.01 -10.60
N GLN A 96 -3.55 -13.65 -10.78
CA GLN A 96 -4.29 -14.31 -9.70
C GLN A 96 -3.50 -15.46 -9.09
N THR A 97 -2.92 -16.33 -9.91
CA THR A 97 -2.08 -17.44 -9.43
C THR A 97 -0.87 -16.93 -8.64
N ARG A 98 -0.21 -15.86 -9.09
CA ARG A 98 0.90 -15.25 -8.34
C ARG A 98 0.47 -14.71 -6.98
N ARG A 99 -0.72 -14.09 -6.90
CA ARG A 99 -1.29 -13.65 -5.62
C ARG A 99 -1.56 -14.82 -4.68
N GLN A 100 -2.13 -15.92 -5.18
CA GLN A 100 -2.37 -17.14 -4.39
C GLN A 100 -1.07 -17.74 -3.85
N GLN A 101 -0.02 -17.79 -4.67
CA GLN A 101 1.30 -18.27 -4.26
C GLN A 101 1.92 -17.42 -3.15
N LEU A 102 1.73 -16.10 -3.20
CA LEU A 102 2.23 -15.18 -2.18
C LEU A 102 1.53 -15.40 -0.81
N ASP A 103 0.21 -15.60 -0.81
CA ASP A 103 -0.58 -15.74 0.43
C ASP A 103 -0.47 -17.12 1.08
N LEU A 104 -0.43 -18.20 0.29
CA LEU A 104 -0.42 -19.57 0.82
C LEU A 104 0.94 -19.97 1.38
N GLY A 105 1.99 -19.22 1.04
CA GLY A 105 3.35 -19.68 1.26
C GLY A 105 3.66 -20.91 0.40
N ASP A 106 4.93 -21.12 0.10
CA ASP A 106 5.37 -22.18 -0.81
C ASP A 106 4.95 -23.60 -0.37
N THR A 107 4.49 -23.80 0.87
CA THR A 107 4.35 -25.12 1.50
C THR A 107 3.11 -25.93 1.13
N GLU A 108 1.97 -25.35 0.76
CA GLU A 108 0.77 -26.14 0.38
C GLU A 108 0.67 -26.39 -1.13
N LEU A 109 1.17 -25.47 -1.96
CA LEU A 109 1.15 -25.59 -3.43
C LEU A 109 2.35 -26.38 -4.00
N GLN A 110 3.48 -26.46 -3.28
CA GLN A 110 4.64 -27.25 -3.73
C GLN A 110 4.40 -28.76 -3.78
N HIS A 111 3.39 -29.28 -3.08
CA HIS A 111 3.00 -30.68 -3.25
C HIS A 111 2.15 -30.95 -4.49
N ALA A 112 1.57 -29.91 -5.10
CA ALA A 112 0.71 -30.04 -6.28
C ALA A 112 1.39 -29.60 -7.59
N LEU A 113 2.52 -28.90 -7.53
CA LEU A 113 3.21 -28.37 -8.70
C LEU A 113 4.67 -28.84 -8.70
N ASP A 114 5.09 -29.41 -9.83
CA ASP A 114 6.45 -29.83 -10.20
C ASP A 114 7.53 -28.90 -9.64
N PRO A 115 8.77 -29.37 -9.38
CA PRO A 115 9.80 -28.62 -8.67
C PRO A 115 10.18 -27.36 -9.44
N GLN A 116 9.49 -26.25 -9.15
CA GLN A 116 9.80 -24.96 -9.72
C GLN A 116 11.08 -24.43 -9.06
N PRO A 117 11.95 -23.76 -9.84
CA PRO A 117 13.22 -23.24 -9.36
C PRO A 117 12.98 -22.18 -8.27
N GLN A 118 14.03 -21.92 -7.48
CA GLN A 118 14.12 -20.93 -6.39
C GLN A 118 13.01 -19.85 -6.35
N PRO A 119 12.49 -19.52 -5.15
CA PRO A 119 11.47 -18.48 -5.01
C PRO A 119 11.93 -17.20 -5.69
N GLN A 120 11.19 -16.80 -6.73
CA GLN A 120 11.60 -15.65 -7.54
C GLN A 120 11.51 -14.38 -6.71
N PRO A 121 12.44 -13.42 -6.91
CA PRO A 121 12.38 -12.12 -6.25
C PRO A 121 11.01 -11.48 -6.50
N GLN A 122 10.24 -11.26 -5.45
CA GLN A 122 8.89 -10.71 -5.59
C GLN A 122 8.90 -9.19 -5.47
N THR A 123 8.14 -8.52 -6.36
CA THR A 123 7.77 -7.12 -6.23
C THR A 123 6.30 -7.05 -5.84
N ILE A 124 5.97 -6.40 -4.73
CA ILE A 124 4.58 -6.30 -4.25
C ILE A 124 4.09 -4.85 -4.40
N LEU A 125 2.87 -4.72 -4.92
CA LEU A 125 2.12 -3.46 -4.95
C LEU A 125 0.78 -3.67 -4.24
N LEU A 126 0.49 -2.86 -3.22
CA LEU A 126 -0.85 -2.82 -2.64
C LEU A 126 -1.71 -1.77 -3.34
N LEU A 127 -2.97 -2.10 -3.59
CA LEU A 127 -3.88 -1.24 -4.34
C LEU A 127 -5.28 -1.23 -3.72
N THR A 128 -5.80 -0.05 -3.40
CA THR A 128 -7.21 0.13 -3.05
C THR A 128 -7.89 0.91 -4.14
N GLY A 129 -9.03 0.39 -4.63
CA GLY A 129 -9.98 1.05 -5.52
C GLY A 129 -9.39 1.92 -6.66
N PRO A 130 -10.24 2.67 -7.37
CA PRO A 130 -9.76 3.67 -8.31
C PRO A 130 -9.16 4.89 -7.59
N SER A 131 -9.60 5.20 -6.36
CA SER A 131 -9.14 6.36 -5.58
C SER A 131 -7.82 6.03 -4.86
N PRO A 132 -6.67 6.57 -5.29
CA PRO A 132 -5.40 6.30 -4.61
C PRO A 132 -5.34 6.95 -3.23
N ARG A 133 -4.71 6.26 -2.27
CA ARG A 133 -4.57 6.77 -0.89
C ARG A 133 -3.21 6.36 -0.33
N GLY A 134 -2.16 7.16 -0.56
CA GLY A 134 -0.76 6.79 -0.31
C GLY A 134 -0.41 6.43 1.14
N ARG A 135 -0.90 7.18 2.15
CA ARG A 135 -0.76 6.85 3.58
C ARG A 135 -1.39 5.50 3.89
N TYR A 136 -2.63 5.32 3.45
CA TYR A 136 -3.35 4.06 3.66
C TYR A 136 -2.74 2.91 2.87
N GLN A 137 -2.12 3.17 1.71
CA GLN A 137 -1.35 2.17 0.98
C GLN A 137 -0.12 1.74 1.77
N SER A 138 0.61 2.69 2.37
CA SER A 138 1.78 2.37 3.19
C SER A 138 1.39 1.61 4.46
N GLN A 139 0.30 2.02 5.13
CA GLN A 139 -0.25 1.30 6.28
C GLN A 139 -0.74 -0.09 5.90
N ALA A 140 -1.49 -0.23 4.80
CA ALA A 140 -1.93 -1.51 4.29
C ALA A 140 -0.72 -2.38 3.94
N THR A 141 0.35 -1.80 3.38
CA THR A 141 1.55 -2.54 3.01
C THR A 141 2.20 -3.13 4.25
N LEU A 142 2.36 -2.31 5.30
CA LEU A 142 2.87 -2.76 6.58
C LEU A 142 2.01 -3.89 7.16
N LEU A 143 0.70 -3.68 7.26
CA LEU A 143 -0.23 -4.68 7.82
C LEU A 143 -0.19 -5.98 7.02
N TYR A 144 -0.21 -5.90 5.69
CA TYR A 144 -0.14 -7.08 4.84
C TYR A 144 1.16 -7.85 5.04
N LEU A 145 2.31 -7.15 5.07
CA LEU A 145 3.60 -7.79 5.35
C LEU A 145 3.63 -8.45 6.73
N GLN A 146 2.93 -7.92 7.72
CA GLN A 146 2.82 -8.55 9.05
C GLN A 146 1.98 -9.83 9.04
N THR A 147 1.11 -10.02 8.05
CA THR A 147 0.32 -11.26 7.89
C THR A 147 1.07 -12.38 7.17
N LEU A 148 2.17 -12.05 6.49
CA LEU A 148 2.88 -13.02 5.65
C LEU A 148 3.71 -14.01 6.49
N PRO A 149 3.79 -15.29 6.07
CA PRO A 149 4.74 -16.24 6.65
C PRO A 149 6.19 -15.76 6.53
N LEU A 150 7.03 -16.15 7.49
CA LEU A 150 8.44 -15.75 7.53
C LEU A 150 9.20 -16.13 6.25
N HIS A 151 8.94 -17.31 5.68
CA HIS A 151 9.60 -17.75 4.46
C HIS A 151 9.22 -16.85 3.27
N THR A 152 7.96 -16.41 3.16
CA THR A 152 7.52 -15.45 2.14
C THR A 152 8.24 -14.12 2.31
N LEU A 153 8.35 -13.60 3.53
CA LEU A 153 9.05 -12.35 3.82
C LEU A 153 10.51 -12.36 3.37
N GLN A 154 11.18 -13.51 3.42
CA GLN A 154 12.56 -13.70 2.97
C GLN A 154 12.72 -13.70 1.43
N THR A 155 11.63 -13.67 0.67
CA THR A 155 11.64 -13.66 -0.81
C THR A 155 11.27 -12.29 -1.39
N ILE A 156 10.73 -11.40 -0.56
CA ILE A 156 10.32 -10.06 -0.97
C ILE A 156 11.57 -9.23 -1.22
N SER A 157 11.82 -8.99 -2.50
CA SER A 157 12.99 -8.24 -2.95
C SER A 157 12.67 -6.79 -3.24
N SER A 158 11.41 -6.50 -3.56
CA SER A 158 11.01 -5.15 -3.93
C SER A 158 9.59 -4.83 -3.49
N LEU A 159 9.34 -3.54 -3.28
CA LEU A 159 8.01 -3.00 -3.03
C LEU A 159 7.79 -1.83 -4.00
N THR A 160 6.55 -1.68 -4.45
CA THR A 160 6.10 -0.50 -5.19
C THR A 160 5.09 0.26 -4.35
N LEU A 161 5.34 1.55 -4.15
CA LEU A 161 4.41 2.48 -3.50
C LEU A 161 4.04 3.59 -4.49
N LEU A 162 2.74 3.89 -4.54
CA LEU A 162 2.19 5.01 -5.27
C LEU A 162 2.08 6.18 -4.29
N ALA A 163 3.10 7.02 -4.26
CA ALA A 163 3.07 8.25 -3.48
C ALA A 163 2.30 9.31 -4.29
N GLN A 164 1.01 9.45 -4.01
CA GLN A 164 0.13 10.38 -4.73
C GLN A 164 -0.43 11.40 -3.72
N PRO A 165 -0.42 12.71 -4.01
CA PRO A 165 -0.89 13.77 -3.12
C PRO A 165 -2.40 13.78 -3.00
N TYR A 166 -3.09 12.98 -3.83
CA TYR A 166 -4.52 12.66 -3.70
C TYR A 166 -4.80 11.75 -2.50
N GLU A 167 -4.02 11.92 -1.45
CA GLU A 167 -4.45 11.58 -0.13
C GLU A 167 -5.46 12.63 0.28
N GLU A 168 -6.44 12.19 1.05
CA GLU A 168 -7.44 13.01 1.71
C GLU A 168 -6.81 14.10 2.60
N ASP A 169 -5.50 14.11 2.74
CA ASP A 169 -4.73 14.96 3.63
C ASP A 169 -4.21 16.18 2.85
N VAL A 170 -4.86 17.32 3.07
CA VAL A 170 -4.37 18.63 2.59
C VAL A 170 -2.94 18.92 3.10
N ASN A 171 -2.50 18.23 4.15
CA ASN A 171 -1.15 18.33 4.67
C ASN A 171 -0.30 17.06 4.36
N PRO A 172 0.67 17.16 3.43
CA PRO A 172 1.63 16.11 3.13
C PRO A 172 2.34 15.53 4.36
N SER A 173 2.64 16.35 5.37
CA SER A 173 3.41 15.94 6.57
C SER A 173 2.74 14.85 7.40
N SER A 174 1.50 14.53 7.06
CA SER A 174 0.73 13.53 7.77
C SER A 174 0.89 12.11 7.20
N CYS A 175 1.55 11.98 6.03
CA CYS A 175 2.01 10.71 5.46
C CYS A 175 3.24 10.16 6.21
N THR A 176 4.07 11.08 6.73
CA THR A 176 5.39 10.80 7.32
C THR A 176 5.38 9.68 8.36
N PRO A 177 4.43 9.63 9.32
CA PRO A 177 4.39 8.55 10.30
C PRO A 177 4.19 7.17 9.66
N ALA A 178 3.27 7.05 8.69
CA ALA A 178 3.01 5.80 7.99
C ALA A 178 4.21 5.36 7.14
N PHE A 179 4.82 6.29 6.41
CA PHE A 179 6.03 6.01 5.61
C PHE A 179 7.20 5.59 6.51
N THR A 180 7.38 6.27 7.65
CA THR A 180 8.44 5.94 8.62
C THR A 180 8.24 4.56 9.22
N GLN A 181 7.01 4.20 9.60
CA GLN A 181 6.70 2.87 10.13
C GLN A 181 6.99 1.77 9.11
N LEU A 182 6.57 1.94 7.86
CA LEU A 182 6.85 0.99 6.80
C LEU A 182 8.36 0.89 6.51
N ALA A 183 9.06 2.03 6.41
CA ALA A 183 10.50 2.05 6.17
C ALA A 183 11.26 1.30 7.27
N ASN A 184 10.93 1.54 8.54
CA ASN A 184 11.51 0.82 9.66
C ASN A 184 11.21 -0.68 9.57
N TYR A 185 9.98 -1.08 9.28
CA TYR A 185 9.65 -2.49 9.13
C TYR A 185 10.47 -3.17 8.02
N ILE A 186 10.63 -2.52 6.87
CA ILE A 186 11.45 -3.05 5.76
C ILE A 186 12.90 -3.28 6.19
N VAL A 187 13.50 -2.33 6.92
CA VAL A 187 14.88 -2.45 7.41
C VAL A 187 15.03 -3.68 8.30
N HIS A 188 14.11 -3.87 9.25
CA HIS A 188 14.21 -4.91 10.28
C HIS A 188 13.74 -6.30 9.80
N SER A 189 12.71 -6.36 8.96
CA SER A 189 11.98 -7.61 8.70
C SER A 189 12.23 -8.22 7.32
N LEU A 190 12.61 -7.42 6.31
CA LEU A 190 12.77 -7.93 4.94
C LEU A 190 14.25 -8.13 4.59
N SER A 191 14.80 -9.31 4.90
CA SER A 191 16.25 -9.60 4.71
C SER A 191 16.70 -9.57 3.25
N ALA A 192 15.85 -10.00 2.31
CA ALA A 192 16.16 -10.03 0.89
C ALA A 192 15.80 -8.74 0.13
N PHE A 193 15.36 -7.69 0.84
CA PHE A 193 14.93 -6.45 0.24
C PHE A 193 16.07 -5.76 -0.51
N LYS A 194 15.80 -5.30 -1.72
CA LYS A 194 16.74 -4.66 -2.65
C LYS A 194 16.22 -3.34 -3.19
N THR A 195 14.94 -3.23 -3.51
CA THR A 195 14.45 -2.04 -4.21
C THR A 195 13.11 -1.55 -3.69
N LEU A 196 13.05 -0.28 -3.30
CA LEU A 196 11.77 0.42 -3.18
C LEU A 196 11.54 1.23 -4.45
N TYR A 197 10.48 0.93 -5.19
CA TYR A 197 9.98 1.75 -6.30
C TYR A 197 8.95 2.74 -5.74
N LEU A 198 9.28 4.02 -5.75
CA LEU A 198 8.42 5.12 -5.34
C LEU A 198 7.91 5.83 -6.58
N CYS A 199 6.69 5.55 -6.98
CA CYS A 199 6.05 6.28 -8.07
C CYS A 199 5.41 7.54 -7.47
N ALA A 200 6.11 8.67 -7.56
CA ALA A 200 5.73 9.93 -6.93
C ALA A 200 4.97 10.82 -7.93
N TRP A 201 3.64 10.68 -7.94
CA TRP A 201 2.78 11.43 -8.86
C TRP A 201 2.34 12.74 -8.23
N ASP A 202 3.24 13.71 -8.14
CA ASP A 202 2.96 15.00 -7.51
C ASP A 202 3.30 16.17 -8.44
N GLU A 203 2.27 16.78 -9.02
CA GLU A 203 2.42 17.97 -9.89
C GLU A 203 3.06 19.15 -9.14
N ALA A 204 2.93 19.21 -7.81
CA ALA A 204 3.38 20.32 -6.97
C ALA A 204 4.62 20.00 -6.12
N MET A 205 5.19 18.79 -6.21
CA MET A 205 6.38 18.33 -5.45
C MET A 205 6.24 18.38 -3.91
N THR A 206 5.04 18.58 -3.40
CA THR A 206 4.67 18.61 -1.98
C THR A 206 5.01 17.35 -1.19
N LEU A 207 4.96 16.16 -1.80
CA LEU A 207 5.26 14.87 -1.19
C LEU A 207 6.74 14.51 -1.22
N ARG A 208 7.58 15.22 -1.99
CA ARG A 208 9.02 14.89 -2.11
C ARG A 208 9.71 14.83 -0.75
N ARG A 209 9.42 15.81 0.12
CA ARG A 209 9.98 15.86 1.48
C ARG A 209 9.57 14.64 2.29
N GLU A 210 8.35 14.19 2.12
CA GLU A 210 7.77 13.14 2.96
C GLU A 210 8.25 11.76 2.54
N VAL A 211 8.41 11.53 1.24
CA VAL A 211 9.02 10.28 0.76
C VAL A 211 10.52 10.19 1.08
N CYS A 212 11.19 11.29 1.41
CA CYS A 212 12.60 11.25 1.83
C CYS A 212 12.85 10.39 3.07
N VAL A 213 11.83 10.09 3.90
CA VAL A 213 12.00 9.20 5.05
C VAL A 213 12.45 7.80 4.65
N PHE A 214 12.12 7.36 3.42
CA PHE A 214 12.62 6.10 2.86
C PHE A 214 14.12 6.10 2.57
N GLY A 215 14.80 7.26 2.66
CA GLY A 215 16.26 7.34 2.61
C GLY A 215 16.95 6.51 3.71
N VAL A 216 16.25 6.17 4.80
CA VAL A 216 16.75 5.22 5.81
C VAL A 216 17.08 3.85 5.22
N LEU A 217 16.38 3.43 4.16
CA LEU A 217 16.59 2.14 3.49
C LEU A 217 17.98 2.03 2.88
N LEU A 218 18.56 3.15 2.42
CA LEU A 218 19.89 3.19 1.81
C LEU A 218 21.02 2.85 2.81
N ARG A 219 20.74 2.88 4.12
CA ARG A 219 21.68 2.43 5.15
C ARG A 219 21.88 0.92 5.13
N LYS A 220 20.93 0.17 4.58
CA LYS A 220 21.02 -1.27 4.34
C LYS A 220 21.76 -1.44 3.02
N GLY A 221 23.06 -1.77 3.09
CA GLY A 221 23.92 -1.90 1.91
C GLY A 221 23.29 -2.80 0.84
N GLY A 222 23.32 -2.36 -0.42
CA GLY A 222 22.70 -3.07 -1.53
C GLY A 222 21.21 -2.78 -1.75
N VAL A 223 20.60 -1.90 -0.94
CA VAL A 223 19.23 -1.41 -1.15
C VAL A 223 19.24 -0.11 -1.97
N SER A 224 18.34 -0.02 -2.95
CA SER A 224 18.09 1.16 -3.77
C SER A 224 16.68 1.70 -3.55
N VAL A 225 16.54 3.02 -3.62
CA VAL A 225 15.23 3.68 -3.69
C VAL A 225 15.15 4.34 -5.06
N VAL A 226 14.27 3.83 -5.92
CA VAL A 226 14.04 4.35 -7.27
C VAL A 226 12.81 5.23 -7.21
N VAL A 227 12.96 6.49 -7.59
CA VAL A 227 11.85 7.45 -7.66
C VAL A 227 11.48 7.62 -9.13
N GLU A 228 10.24 7.27 -9.47
CA GLU A 228 9.65 7.40 -10.81
C GLU A 228 8.60 8.51 -10.82
#